data_AF-A0A9X8ZXU4-F1
#
_entry.id   AF-A0A9X8ZXU4-F1
#
_cell.length_a   1.000
_cell.length_b   1.000
_cell.length_c   1.000
_cell.angle_alpha   90.00
_cell.angle_beta   90.00
_cell.angle_gamma   90.00
#
_symmetry.space_group_name_H-M   'P 1'
#
loop_
_entity.id
_entity.type
_entity.pdbx_description
1 polymer ?
#
loop_
_entity_poly.entity_id
_entity_poly.type
_entity_poly.pdbx_seq_one_letter_code
_entity_poly.pdbx_strand_id
1 'polypeptide(L)' 'EYAFQYKVDEERLQQQLTKMKESHEIYGIMEGEDLAAKLHLIPFHIYIGKEKFKMGGVAGVATYPEY' A
#
# COMPACT_ATOMS: atom_id res chain seq x y z
N GLU A 1 -0.35 9.90 -7.71
CA GLU A 1 -1.50 10.82 -7.53
C GLU A 1 -2.72 10.43 -8.36
N TYR A 2 -2.57 9.77 -9.51
CA TYR A 2 -3.68 9.46 -10.43
C TYR A 2 -4.82 8.64 -9.80
N ALA A 3 -4.53 7.47 -9.22
CA ALA A 3 -5.58 6.54 -8.74
C ALA A 3 -6.40 7.03 -7.53
N PHE A 4 -5.84 7.93 -6.70
CA PHE A 4 -6.48 8.43 -5.47
C PHE A 4 -6.65 9.96 -5.44
N GLN A 5 -6.22 10.65 -6.49
CA GLN A 5 -6.46 12.07 -6.78
C GLN A 5 -6.02 13.05 -5.66
N TYR A 6 -4.91 12.77 -4.97
CA TYR A 6 -4.34 13.69 -3.98
C TYR A 6 -2.85 13.92 -4.19
N LYS A 7 -2.38 15.10 -3.74
CA LYS A 7 -0.97 15.47 -3.69
C LYS A 7 -0.42 15.38 -2.27
N VAL A 8 0.85 15.04 -2.15
CA VAL A 8 1.54 14.92 -0.86
C VAL A 8 2.69 15.92 -0.85
N ASP A 9 2.76 16.74 0.20
CA ASP A 9 3.92 17.59 0.43
C ASP A 9 5.17 16.77 0.77
N GLU A 10 6.35 17.39 0.69
CA GLU A 10 7.63 16.70 0.86
C GLU A 10 7.81 16.07 2.25
N GLU A 11 7.34 16.76 3.31
CA GLU A 11 7.46 16.26 4.68
C GLU A 11 6.61 15.00 4.88
N ARG A 12 5.36 15.05 4.41
CA ARG A 12 4.43 13.93 4.48
C ARG A 12 4.82 12.79 3.54
N LEU A 13 5.53 13.07 2.45
CA LEU A 13 6.10 12.04 1.58
C LEU A 13 7.13 11.20 2.34
N GLN A 14 8.05 11.84 3.08
CA GLN A 14 9.04 11.11 3.88
C GLN A 14 8.37 10.25 4.97
N GLN A 15 7.34 10.77 5.62
CA GLN A 15 6.55 10.00 6.59
C GLN A 15 5.90 8.76 5.96
N GLN A 16 5.34 8.90 4.74
CA GLN A 16 4.75 7.78 4.01
C GLN A 16 5.80 6.72 3.67
N LEU A 17 6.99 7.14 3.20
CA LEU A 17 8.08 6.23 2.86
C LEU A 17 8.59 5.46 4.08
N THR A 18 8.76 6.12 5.21
CA THR A 18 9.16 5.48 6.47
C THR A 18 8.13 4.47 6.92
N LYS A 19 6.84 4.87 6.97
CA LYS A 19 5.74 3.97 7.35
C LYS A 19 5.65 2.74 6.46
N MET A 20 5.77 2.94 5.15
CA MET A 20 5.77 1.88 4.15
C MET A 20 6.91 0.88 4.41
N LYS A 21 8.13 1.36 4.67
CA LYS A 21 9.29 0.49 4.94
C LYS A 21 9.15 -0.30 6.24
N GLU A 22 8.58 0.32 7.28
CA GLU A 22 8.51 -0.28 8.61
C GLU A 22 7.40 -1.32 8.76
N SER A 23 6.29 -1.16 8.04
CA SER A 23 5.05 -1.89 8.36
C SER A 23 4.28 -2.43 7.16
N HIS A 24 4.67 -2.11 5.92
CA HIS A 24 3.97 -2.58 4.72
C HIS A 24 4.88 -3.51 3.91
N GLU A 25 4.31 -4.62 3.44
CA GLU A 25 4.88 -5.43 2.36
C GLU A 25 4.28 -4.93 1.05
N ILE A 26 5.11 -4.46 0.11
CA ILE A 26 4.64 -3.83 -1.13
C ILE A 26 4.96 -4.72 -2.31
N TYR A 27 3.92 -5.04 -3.09
CA TYR A 27 4.02 -5.83 -4.30
C TYR A 27 3.71 -4.95 -5.51
N GLY A 28 4.40 -5.20 -6.61
CA GLY A 28 4.23 -4.49 -7.86
C GLY A 28 4.38 -5.41 -9.06
N ILE A 29 3.73 -5.03 -10.16
CA ILE A 29 3.88 -5.66 -11.46
C ILE A 29 4.52 -4.64 -12.39
N MET A 30 5.62 -5.03 -13.04
CA MET A 30 6.34 -4.22 -14.01
C MET A 30 5.87 -4.54 -15.43
N GLU A 31 5.66 -3.52 -16.25
CA GLU A 31 5.48 -3.64 -17.70
C GLU A 31 6.65 -2.91 -18.38
N GLY A 32 7.62 -3.67 -18.87
CA GLY A 32 8.90 -3.11 -19.30
C GLY A 32 9.66 -2.49 -18.12
N GLU A 33 9.98 -1.20 -18.24
CA GLU A 33 10.67 -0.43 -17.19
C GLU A 33 9.70 0.29 -16.23
N ASP A 34 8.40 0.31 -16.57
CA ASP A 34 7.38 1.03 -15.82
C ASP A 34 6.64 0.13 -14.81
N LEU A 35 6.30 0.69 -13.66
CA LEU A 35 5.44 0.02 -12.68
C LEU A 35 3.97 0.17 -13.12
N ALA A 36 3.37 -0.91 -13.61
CA ALA A 36 1.99 -0.91 -14.09
C ALA A 36 0.98 -0.88 -12.92
N ALA A 37 1.19 -1.75 -11.93
CA ALA A 37 0.26 -1.92 -10.81
C ALA A 37 0.99 -2.18 -9.49
N LYS A 38 0.32 -1.86 -8.37
CA LYS A 38 0.82 -2.14 -7.02
C LYS A 38 -0.26 -2.53 -6.02
N LEU A 39 0.15 -3.22 -4.97
CA LEU A 39 -0.66 -3.57 -3.79
C LEU A 39 0.21 -3.51 -2.53
N HIS A 40 -0.38 -3.11 -1.40
CA HIS A 40 0.25 -3.19 -0.09
C HIS A 40 -0.45 -4.25 0.75
N LEU A 41 0.33 -5.14 1.35
CA LEU A 41 -0.09 -6.08 2.38
C LEU A 41 0.44 -5.57 3.73
N ILE A 42 -0.47 -5.37 4.68
CA ILE A 42 -0.16 -4.80 6.00
C ILE A 42 -0.47 -5.85 7.06
N PRO A 43 0.55 -6.37 7.79
CA PRO A 43 0.31 -7.33 8.85
C PRO A 43 -0.46 -6.71 10.01
N PHE A 44 -1.69 -7.15 10.23
CA PHE A 44 -2.55 -6.72 11.33
C PHE A 44 -2.99 -7.89 12.20
N HIS A 45 -3.60 -7.53 13.33
CA HIS A 45 -4.41 -8.43 14.12
C HIS A 45 -5.76 -7.79 14.39
N ILE A 46 -6.82 -8.60 14.39
CA ILE A 46 -8.17 -8.17 14.72
C ILE A 46 -8.72 -9.03 15.85
N TYR A 47 -9.73 -8.52 16.56
CA TYR A 47 -10.47 -9.29 17.55
C TYR A 47 -11.81 -9.72 16.95
N ILE A 48 -12.12 -11.02 17.03
CA ILE A 48 -13.45 -11.55 16.74
C ILE A 48 -13.97 -12.15 18.04
N GLY A 49 -14.87 -11.42 18.70
CA GLY A 49 -15.24 -11.68 20.08
C GLY A 49 -14.06 -11.43 21.02
N LYS A 50 -13.65 -12.45 21.78
CA LYS A 50 -12.46 -12.38 22.67
C LYS A 50 -11.18 -12.87 22.00
N GLU A 51 -11.27 -13.48 20.82
CA GLU A 51 -10.15 -14.16 20.18
C GLU A 51 -9.41 -13.23 19.21
N LYS A 52 -8.07 -13.32 19.19
CA LYS A 52 -7.20 -12.48 18.37
C LYS A 52 -6.75 -13.23 17.12
N PHE A 53 -7.10 -12.72 15.94
CA PHE A 53 -6.76 -13.31 14.65
C PHE A 53 -5.69 -12.52 13.92
N LYS A 54 -4.74 -13.22 13.29
CA LYS A 54 -3.84 -12.60 12.30
C LYS A 54 -4.65 -12.23 11.06
N MET A 55 -4.51 -11.01 10.58
CA MET A 55 -5.27 -10.46 9.46
C MET A 55 -4.34 -9.71 8.51
N GLY A 56 -4.46 -9.95 7.21
CA GLY A 56 -3.71 -9.22 6.18
C GLY A 56 -4.52 -8.05 5.66
N GLY A 57 -4.14 -6.83 6.05
CA GLY A 57 -4.75 -5.62 5.52
C GLY A 57 -4.31 -5.40 4.08
N VAL A 58 -5.25 -5.32 3.14
CA VAL A 58 -4.96 -5.00 1.75
C VAL A 58 -5.23 -3.52 1.52
N ALA A 59 -4.23 -2.79 1.05
CA ALA A 59 -4.32 -1.34 0.87
C ALA A 59 -3.61 -0.87 -0.41
N GLY A 60 -3.95 0.35 -0.86
CA GLY A 60 -3.26 1.02 -1.95
C GLY A 60 -3.23 0.23 -3.26
N VAL A 61 -4.25 -0.60 -3.50
CA VAL A 61 -4.42 -1.35 -4.75
C VAL A 61 -4.71 -0.37 -5.87
N ALA A 62 -3.85 -0.34 -6.89
CA ALA A 62 -3.98 0.57 -8.02
C ALA A 62 -3.23 0.03 -9.25
N THR A 63 -3.78 0.33 -10.43
CA THR A 63 -3.14 0.22 -11.75
C THR A 63 -3.25 1.58 -12.46
N TYR A 64 -2.33 1.92 -13.35
CA TYR A 64 -2.54 3.03 -14.26
C TYR A 64 -3.59 2.64 -15.34
N PRO A 65 -4.47 3.53 -15.81
CA PRO A 65 -5.56 3.19 -16.73
C PRO A 65 -5.16 2.54 -18.04
N GLU A 66 -3.95 2.83 -18.51
CA GLU A 66 -3.38 2.30 -19.74
C GLU A 66 -2.93 0.83 -19.64
N TYR A 67 -2.95 0.22 -18.44
CA TYR A 67 -2.59 -1.17 -18.15
C TYR A 67 -3.74 -1.93 -17.44
#